data_AF-A0A9P6JHZ0-F1
#
_entry.id   AF-A0A9P6JHZ0-F1
#
_cell.length_a   1.000
_cell.length_b   1.000
_cell.length_c   1.000
_cell.angle_alpha   90.00
_cell.angle_beta   90.00
_cell.angle_gamma   90.00
#
_symmetry.space_group_name_H-M   'P 1'
#
loop_
_entity.id
_entity.type
_entity.pdbx_description
1 polymer ?
#
loop_
_entity_poly.entity_id
_entity_poly.type
_entity_poly.pdbx_seq_one_letter_code
_entity_poly.pdbx_strand_id
1 'polypeptide(L)'
;IPLYIGRICHIAFLLEEARVAVTEEDLILTVTAGLPTSYDRFLIGLDNMPDDDFCLDIITTRLANEYQRQNNRQADSAPTPLATQISDPAQSSDLAFAAASPSRLDRITCYGCGKKGHYQSNCP
;
A
#
# COMPACT_ATOMS: atom_id res chain seq x y z
N ILE A 1 -2.45 6.98 -10.73
CA ILE A 1 -3.74 6.27 -11.00
C ILE A 1 -4.93 7.22 -11.13
N PRO A 2 -5.19 8.19 -10.23
CA PRO A 2 -6.31 9.13 -10.41
C PRO A 2 -6.27 9.90 -11.74
N LEU A 3 -5.07 10.33 -12.15
CA LEU A 3 -4.85 10.98 -13.46
C LEU A 3 -5.11 10.05 -14.66
N TYR A 4 -4.87 8.74 -14.50
CA TYR A 4 -5.06 7.75 -15.57
C TYR A 4 -6.55 7.52 -15.83
N ILE A 5 -7.34 7.30 -14.78
CA ILE A 5 -8.81 7.14 -14.87
C ILE A 5 -9.42 8.40 -15.48
N GLY A 6 -9.04 9.59 -14.98
CA GLY A 6 -9.54 10.85 -15.53
C GLY A 6 -9.24 11.07 -17.02
N ARG A 7 -8.07 10.60 -17.49
CA ARG A 7 -7.75 10.65 -18.94
C ARG A 7 -8.64 9.72 -19.75
N ILE A 8 -8.89 8.50 -19.28
CA ILE A 8 -9.77 7.54 -19.98
C ILE A 8 -11.19 8.08 -20.06
N CYS A 9 -11.75 8.58 -18.94
CA CYS A 9 -13.08 9.18 -18.93
C CYS A 9 -13.17 10.38 -19.87
N HIS A 10 -12.13 11.21 -19.94
CA HIS A 10 -12.08 12.33 -20.88
C HIS A 10 -12.03 11.87 -22.34
N ILE A 11 -11.26 10.82 -22.65
CA ILE A 11 -11.22 10.25 -24.00
C ILE A 11 -12.59 9.67 -24.38
N ALA A 12 -13.26 8.97 -23.46
CA ALA A 12 -14.60 8.45 -23.70
C ALA A 12 -15.60 9.57 -23.99
N PHE A 13 -15.54 10.67 -23.24
CA PHE A 13 -16.36 11.87 -23.52
C PHE A 13 -16.12 12.42 -24.95
N LEU A 14 -14.86 12.50 -25.39
CA LEU A 14 -14.54 12.96 -26.74
C LEU A 14 -15.03 11.99 -27.83
N LEU A 15 -15.02 10.68 -27.55
CA LEU A 15 -15.53 9.65 -28.46
C LEU A 15 -17.05 9.74 -28.60
N GLU A 16 -17.77 9.97 -27.51
CA GLU A 16 -19.21 10.20 -27.53
C GLU A 16 -19.58 11.44 -28.35
N GLU A 17 -18.81 12.53 -28.22
CA GLU A 17 -18.97 13.74 -29.03
C GLU A 17 -18.76 13.46 -30.54
N ALA A 18 -17.84 12.54 -30.86
CA ALA A 18 -17.64 12.02 -32.21
C ALA A 18 -18.70 11.01 -32.68
N ARG A 19 -19.79 10.80 -31.90
CA ARG A 19 -20.87 9.83 -32.12
C ARG A 19 -20.43 8.36 -32.06
N VAL A 20 -19.36 8.07 -31.34
CA VAL A 20 -18.97 6.70 -30.98
C VAL A 20 -19.55 6.42 -29.60
N ALA A 21 -20.49 5.48 -29.51
CA ALA A 21 -21.02 5.05 -28.22
C ALA A 21 -19.93 4.31 -27.43
N VAL A 22 -19.66 4.78 -26.21
CA VAL A 22 -18.76 4.11 -25.28
C VAL A 22 -19.62 3.59 -24.13
N THR A 23 -19.57 2.29 -23.88
CA THR A 23 -20.31 1.70 -22.77
C THR A 23 -19.52 1.80 -21.47
N GLU A 24 -20.20 1.66 -20.33
CA GLU A 24 -19.54 1.57 -19.03
C GLU A 24 -18.62 0.33 -18.96
N GLU A 25 -19.00 -0.76 -19.61
CA GLU A 25 -18.20 -1.98 -19.75
C GLU A 25 -16.90 -1.71 -20.50
N ASP A 26 -16.94 -0.93 -21.58
CA ASP A 26 -15.73 -0.54 -22.34
C ASP A 26 -14.78 0.29 -21.49
N LEU A 27 -15.32 1.19 -20.66
CA LEU A 27 -14.55 2.00 -19.72
C LEU A 27 -13.89 1.13 -18.66
N ILE A 28 -14.66 0.22 -18.05
CA ILE A 28 -14.15 -0.69 -17.03
C ILE A 28 -13.06 -1.58 -17.61
N LEU A 29 -13.29 -2.16 -18.78
CA LEU A 29 -12.32 -2.98 -19.50
C LEU A 29 -11.04 -2.20 -19.79
N THR A 30 -11.16 -0.97 -20.28
CA THR A 30 -10.00 -0.12 -20.58
C THR A 30 -9.22 0.24 -19.32
N VAL A 31 -9.93 0.52 -18.22
CA VAL A 31 -9.31 0.82 -16.93
C VAL A 31 -8.57 -0.41 -16.38
N THR A 32 -9.19 -1.59 -16.37
CA THR A 32 -8.61 -2.81 -15.79
C THR A 32 -7.50 -3.40 -16.65
N ALA A 33 -7.61 -3.35 -17.97
CA ALA A 33 -6.59 -3.86 -18.90
C ALA A 33 -5.29 -3.05 -18.86
N GLY A 34 -5.34 -1.77 -18.51
CA GLY A 34 -4.15 -0.91 -18.41
C GLY A 34 -3.53 -0.85 -17.01
N LEU A 35 -3.98 -1.69 -16.06
CA LEU A 35 -3.38 -1.74 -14.74
C LEU A 35 -2.03 -2.51 -14.76
N PRO A 36 -1.02 -2.07 -13.99
CA PRO A 36 0.19 -2.83 -13.79
C PRO A 36 -0.06 -4.16 -13.06
N THR A 37 0.85 -5.12 -13.22
CA THR A 37 0.75 -6.45 -12.56
C THR A 37 0.73 -6.39 -11.03
N SER A 38 1.16 -5.28 -10.41
CA SER A 38 0.99 -5.09 -8.95
C SER A 38 -0.48 -5.08 -8.52
N TYR A 39 -1.42 -4.87 -9.45
CA TYR A 39 -2.86 -4.88 -9.21
C TYR A 39 -3.52 -6.23 -9.52
N ASP A 40 -2.77 -7.29 -9.85
CA ASP A 40 -3.36 -8.62 -10.15
C ASP A 40 -4.24 -9.14 -9.01
N ARG A 41 -3.82 -8.92 -7.76
CA ARG A 41 -4.62 -9.29 -6.57
C ARG A 41 -5.95 -8.53 -6.51
N PHE A 42 -5.96 -7.28 -6.95
CA PHE A 42 -7.14 -6.46 -7.02
C PHE A 42 -8.09 -6.96 -8.13
N LEU A 43 -7.55 -7.30 -9.29
CA LEU A 43 -8.32 -7.87 -10.41
C LEU A 43 -9.00 -9.18 -10.01
N ILE A 44 -8.29 -10.10 -9.37
CA ILE A 44 -8.89 -11.35 -8.84
C ILE A 44 -10.02 -11.03 -7.85
N GLY A 45 -9.85 -10.04 -6.99
CA GLY A 45 -10.91 -9.62 -6.06
C GLY A 45 -12.11 -8.99 -6.76
N LEU A 46 -11.88 -8.37 -7.92
CA LEU A 46 -12.90 -7.75 -8.74
C LEU A 46 -13.71 -8.80 -9.51
N ASP A 47 -13.06 -9.84 -10.04
CA ASP A 47 -13.71 -10.94 -10.77
C ASP A 47 -14.69 -11.76 -9.91
N ASN A 48 -14.55 -11.70 -8.59
CA ASN A 48 -15.43 -12.38 -7.63
C ASN A 48 -16.59 -11.50 -7.16
N MET A 49 -16.73 -10.29 -7.70
CA MET A 49 -17.81 -9.36 -7.36
C MET A 49 -19.09 -9.74 -8.12
N PRO A 50 -20.28 -9.63 -7.52
CA PRO A 50 -21.53 -9.81 -8.25
C PRO A 50 -21.67 -8.75 -9.36
N ASP A 51 -22.24 -9.16 -10.49
CA ASP A 51 -22.43 -8.31 -11.68
C ASP A 51 -23.29 -7.07 -11.37
N ASP A 52 -24.27 -7.20 -10.46
CA ASP A 52 -25.17 -6.11 -10.04
C ASP A 52 -24.43 -4.93 -9.41
N ASP A 53 -23.25 -5.16 -8.81
CA ASP A 53 -22.42 -4.11 -8.20
C ASP A 53 -21.26 -3.69 -9.12
N PHE A 54 -21.17 -4.22 -10.35
CA PHE A 54 -20.04 -4.00 -11.26
C PHE A 54 -20.18 -2.67 -12.03
N CYS A 55 -20.10 -1.56 -11.30
CA CYS A 55 -20.17 -0.21 -11.86
C CYS A 55 -18.82 0.52 -11.78
N LEU A 56 -18.60 1.44 -12.71
CA LEU A 56 -17.37 2.22 -12.84
C LEU A 56 -17.08 3.05 -11.59
N ASP A 57 -18.10 3.56 -10.90
CA ASP A 57 -17.95 4.35 -9.67
C ASP A 57 -17.40 3.49 -8.52
N ILE A 58 -17.93 2.27 -8.38
CA ILE A 58 -17.49 1.32 -7.36
C ILE A 58 -16.06 0.87 -7.66
N ILE A 59 -15.75 0.58 -8.93
CA ILE A 59 -14.40 0.20 -9.36
C ILE A 59 -13.41 1.34 -9.12
N THR A 60 -13.77 2.57 -9.48
CA THR A 60 -12.94 3.76 -9.26
C THR A 60 -12.64 3.95 -7.78
N THR A 61 -13.65 3.80 -6.93
CA THR A 61 -13.49 3.88 -5.47
C THR A 61 -12.60 2.78 -4.91
N ARG A 62 -12.84 1.52 -5.31
CA ARG A 62 -12.01 0.38 -4.87
C ARG A 62 -10.57 0.48 -5.38
N LEU A 63 -10.37 0.93 -6.62
CA LEU A 63 -9.06 1.11 -7.22
C LEU A 63 -8.29 2.26 -6.54
N ALA A 64 -8.96 3.35 -6.19
CA ALA A 64 -8.37 4.43 -5.41
C ALA A 64 -7.92 3.95 -4.02
N ASN A 65 -8.73 3.12 -3.35
CA ASN A 65 -8.38 2.50 -2.09
C ASN A 65 -7.16 1.55 -2.21
N GLU A 66 -7.11 0.74 -3.26
CA GLU A 66 -5.96 -0.15 -3.51
C GLU A 66 -4.69 0.65 -3.80
N TYR A 67 -4.78 1.73 -4.58
CA TYR A 67 -3.65 2.63 -4.83
C TYR A 67 -3.07 3.19 -3.52
N GLN A 68 -3.92 3.62 -2.57
CA GLN A 68 -3.47 4.08 -1.25
C GLN A 68 -2.74 2.97 -0.48
N ARG A 69 -3.24 1.73 -0.52
CA ARG A 69 -2.59 0.58 0.13
C ARG A 69 -1.21 0.29 -0.45
N GLN A 70 -1.07 0.32 -1.78
CA GLN A 70 0.22 0.10 -2.44
C GLN A 70 1.22 1.23 -2.14
N ASN A 71 0.75 2.48 -2.14
CA ASN A 71 1.58 3.63 -1.79
C ASN A 71 2.10 3.53 -0.35
N ASN A 72 1.25 3.11 0.60
CA ASN A 72 1.65 2.90 1.98
C ASN A 72 2.62 1.72 2.15
N ARG A 73 2.46 0.65 1.36
CA ARG A 73 3.41 -0.48 1.34
C ARG A 73 4.78 -0.08 0.81
N GLN A 74 4.85 0.79 -0.20
CA GLN A 74 6.11 1.27 -0.74
C GLN A 74 6.88 2.14 0.25
N ALA A 75 6.18 2.90 1.11
CA ALA A 75 6.81 3.66 2.19
C ALA A 75 7.53 2.76 3.22
N ASP A 76 7.01 1.55 3.47
CA ASP A 76 7.63 0.56 4.37
C ASP A 76 8.68 -0.34 3.66
N SER A 77 8.76 -0.29 2.33
CA SER A 77 9.63 -1.17 1.51
C SER A 77 10.99 -0.55 1.18
N ALA A 78 11.35 0.59 1.78
CA ALA A 78 12.72 1.08 1.68
C ALA A 78 13.67 0.00 2.24
N PRO A 79 14.70 -0.43 1.48
CA PRO A 79 15.62 -1.45 1.96
C PRO A 79 16.32 -0.90 3.19
N THR A 80 15.95 -1.44 4.36
CA THR A 80 16.80 -1.35 5.53
C THR A 80 18.07 -2.10 5.13
N PRO A 81 19.26 -1.46 5.09
CA PRO A 81 20.47 -2.18 4.79
C PRO A 81 20.62 -3.29 5.82
N LEU A 82 20.83 -4.49 5.30
CA LEU A 82 20.95 -5.73 6.03
C LEU A 82 22.15 -5.63 7.00
N ALA A 83 21.91 -5.21 8.24
CA ALA A 83 22.87 -5.39 9.32
C ALA A 83 22.65 -6.77 9.92
N THR A 84 23.22 -7.78 9.26
CA THR A 84 23.58 -9.04 9.92
C THR A 84 24.59 -8.72 11.00
N GLN A 85 24.21 -8.76 12.29
CA GLN A 85 25.13 -9.15 13.38
C GLN A 85 24.36 -9.89 14.47
N ILE A 86 24.52 -11.21 14.43
CA ILE A 86 24.50 -12.08 15.60
C ILE A 86 25.70 -11.68 16.45
N SER A 87 25.48 -11.10 17.63
CA SER A 87 26.28 -11.32 18.84
C SER A 87 25.91 -10.32 19.95
N ASP A 88 25.22 -10.81 20.98
CA ASP A 88 25.57 -10.45 22.37
C ASP A 88 27.00 -10.99 22.67
N PRO A 89 27.77 -10.46 23.65
CA PRO A 89 27.32 -9.68 24.81
C PRO A 89 28.17 -8.43 25.17
N ALA A 90 27.63 -7.62 26.07
CA ALA A 90 28.34 -6.88 27.13
C ALA A 90 29.30 -5.70 26.78
N GLN A 91 28.85 -4.52 27.22
CA GLN A 91 29.60 -3.39 27.78
C GLN A 91 30.26 -2.31 26.87
N SER A 92 30.13 -1.09 27.42
CA SER A 92 31.00 0.10 27.32
C SER A 92 30.66 1.21 26.29
N SER A 93 30.20 2.32 26.87
CA SER A 93 30.47 3.73 26.57
C SER A 93 31.41 4.06 25.39
N ASP A 94 30.95 4.85 24.41
CA ASP A 94 31.20 6.31 24.39
C ASP A 94 30.57 6.99 23.16
N LEU A 95 29.85 8.07 23.45
CA LEU A 95 29.65 9.31 22.68
C LEU A 95 29.67 9.24 21.13
N ALA A 96 28.49 9.25 20.51
CA ALA A 96 28.28 9.90 19.22
C ALA A 96 26.91 10.61 19.21
N PHE A 97 26.96 11.94 19.14
CA PHE A 97 25.85 12.86 19.06
C PHE A 97 25.13 12.70 17.71
N ALA A 98 24.14 11.82 17.65
CA ALA A 98 23.15 11.76 16.58
C ALA A 98 21.78 11.91 17.23
N ALA A 99 20.99 12.88 16.78
CA ALA A 99 19.64 13.16 17.27
C ALA A 99 18.80 11.88 17.28
N ALA A 100 18.69 11.26 18.46
CA ALA A 100 18.04 9.98 18.65
C ALA A 100 16.53 10.14 18.48
N SER A 101 16.03 9.76 17.31
CA SER A 101 14.62 9.38 17.21
C SER A 101 14.40 8.20 18.15
N PRO A 102 13.39 8.22 19.04
CA PRO A 102 13.14 7.12 19.96
C PRO A 102 12.92 5.86 19.13
N SER A 103 13.71 4.83 19.39
CA SER A 103 13.57 3.56 18.71
C SER A 103 12.17 2.99 19.00
N ARG A 104 11.62 2.17 18.11
CA ARG A 104 10.28 1.59 18.32
C ARG A 104 10.20 0.79 19.64
N LEU A 105 11.33 0.28 20.12
CA LEU A 105 11.46 -0.44 21.39
C LEU A 105 11.37 0.48 22.62
N ASP A 106 11.79 1.74 22.53
CA ASP A 106 11.67 2.68 23.67
C ASP A 106 10.21 2.99 24.03
N ARG A 107 9.31 2.78 23.06
CA ARG A 107 7.85 2.98 23.24
C ARG A 107 7.13 1.71 23.66
N ILE A 108 7.74 0.54 23.55
CA ILE A 108 7.08 -0.71 23.91
C ILE A 108 7.29 -1.03 25.39
N THR A 109 6.20 -1.38 26.07
CA THR A 109 6.19 -1.86 27.45
C THR A 109 5.99 -3.38 27.45
N CYS A 110 6.86 -4.11 28.11
CA CYS A 110 6.74 -5.55 28.29
C CYS A 110 5.51 -5.89 29.14
N TYR A 111 4.63 -6.74 28.62
CA TYR A 111 3.42 -7.20 29.33
C TYR A 111 3.72 -8.18 30.48
N GLY A 112 4.92 -8.75 30.54
CA GLY A 112 5.34 -9.65 31.63
C GLY A 112 5.90 -8.92 32.85
N CYS A 113 6.87 -8.03 32.65
CA CYS A 113 7.58 -7.34 33.74
C CYS A 113 7.26 -5.84 33.88
N GLY A 114 6.49 -5.26 32.95
CA GLY A 114 6.10 -3.86 32.96
C GLY A 114 7.21 -2.86 32.61
N LYS A 115 8.43 -3.32 32.28
CA LYS A 115 9.55 -2.45 31.87
C LYS A 115 9.49 -2.16 30.37
N LYS A 116 10.00 -1.01 29.95
CA LYS A 116 10.11 -0.63 28.53
C LYS A 116 11.36 -1.20 27.88
N GLY A 117 11.38 -1.28 26.55
CA GLY A 117 12.57 -1.64 25.77
C GLY A 117 12.62 -3.07 25.24
N HIS A 118 11.64 -3.93 25.57
CA HIS A 118 11.61 -5.32 25.08
C HIS A 118 10.18 -5.89 25.02
N TYR A 119 10.01 -6.93 24.21
CA TYR A 119 8.79 -7.74 24.14
C TYR A 119 8.78 -8.82 25.23
N GLN A 120 7.60 -9.33 25.59
CA GLN A 120 7.45 -10.39 26.60
C GLN A 120 8.25 -11.66 26.29
N SER A 121 8.46 -11.98 25.00
CA SER A 121 9.28 -13.12 24.56
C SER A 121 10.76 -12.98 24.92
N ASN A 122 11.25 -11.75 25.09
CA ASN A 122 12.64 -11.41 25.37
C ASN A 122 12.76 -10.76 26.76
N CYS A 123 11.92 -11.17 27.71
CA CYS A 123 11.99 -10.68 29.08
C CYS A 123 13.24 -11.25 29.76
N PRO A 124 14.12 -10.40 30.32
CA PRO A 124 15.26 -10.85 31.12
C PRO A 124 14.84 -11.42 32.46
#